data_AF-A0A1Y1R903-F1
#
_entry.id   AF-A0A1Y1R903-F1
#
_cell.length_a   1.000
_cell.length_b   1.000
_cell.length_c   1.000
_cell.angle_alpha   90.00
_cell.angle_beta   90.00
_cell.angle_gamma   90.00
#
_symmetry.space_group_name_H-M   'P 1'
#
loop_
_entity.id
_entity.type
_entity.pdbx_description
1 polymer ?
#
loop_
_entity_poly.entity_id
_entity_poly.type
_entity_poly.pdbx_seq_one_letter_code
_entity_poly.pdbx_strand_id
1 'polypeptide(L)'
;MIRKVKYGVMVAAAVLLLTACTGSRVPVGKKDFVYHGHDFGPNRNAEYRAGVVDGCKTAGGDYSKDHARFKIDIDYHDGWEHGRLHCKGK
;
A
#
# COMPACT_ATOMS: atom_id res chain seq x y z
N MET A 1 -38.85 18.43 -45.00
CA MET A 1 -37.57 17.70 -45.03
C MET A 1 -36.53 18.45 -44.19
N ILE A 2 -35.81 17.69 -43.35
CA ILE A 2 -34.53 17.99 -42.68
C ILE A 2 -34.53 19.03 -41.54
N ARG A 3 -34.50 18.51 -40.30
CA ARG A 3 -34.13 19.23 -39.06
C ARG A 3 -32.62 19.50 -39.06
N LYS A 4 -32.18 20.69 -38.64
CA LYS A 4 -30.80 20.90 -38.19
C LYS A 4 -30.80 21.52 -36.80
N VAL A 5 -30.56 20.66 -35.83
CA VAL A 5 -30.43 20.98 -34.42
C VAL A 5 -29.08 21.66 -34.21
N LYS A 6 -29.07 22.82 -33.55
CA LYS A 6 -27.85 23.56 -33.19
C LYS A 6 -27.22 22.95 -31.94
N TYR A 7 -26.56 21.80 -32.09
CA TYR A 7 -25.73 21.17 -31.05
C TYR A 7 -24.34 21.84 -30.96
N GLY A 8 -24.30 23.17 -30.98
CA GLY A 8 -23.06 23.93 -31.20
C GLY A 8 -22.31 24.39 -29.95
N VAL A 9 -22.88 24.23 -28.74
CA VAL A 9 -22.29 24.82 -27.53
C VAL A 9 -22.53 23.90 -26.34
N MET A 10 -21.89 22.72 -26.28
CA MET A 10 -21.90 21.87 -25.08
C MET A 10 -20.82 20.77 -25.12
N VAL A 11 -19.63 21.01 -25.71
CA VAL A 11 -18.57 19.97 -25.75
C VAL A 11 -17.17 20.57 -25.56
N ALA A 12 -16.99 21.44 -24.56
CA ALA A 12 -15.65 21.99 -24.26
C ALA A 12 -15.18 21.78 -22.81
N ALA A 13 -16.06 21.42 -21.87
CA ALA A 13 -15.68 21.34 -20.45
C ALA A 13 -15.38 19.92 -19.93
N ALA A 14 -15.67 18.86 -20.71
CA ALA A 14 -15.63 17.49 -20.19
C ALA A 14 -14.27 16.77 -20.31
N VAL A 15 -13.26 17.36 -20.95
CA VAL A 15 -12.00 16.66 -21.29
C VAL A 15 -10.89 16.87 -20.24
N LEU A 16 -11.08 17.77 -19.26
CA LEU A 16 -10.03 18.12 -18.29
C LEU A 16 -9.94 17.18 -17.06
N LEU A 17 -10.68 16.07 -17.01
CA LEU A 17 -10.76 15.22 -15.80
C LEU A 17 -9.91 13.93 -15.83
N LEU A 18 -9.07 13.71 -16.86
CA LEU A 18 -8.39 12.41 -17.04
C LEU A 18 -6.91 12.36 -16.64
N THR A 19 -6.32 13.38 -16.01
CA THR A 19 -4.89 13.37 -15.65
C THR A 19 -4.66 13.44 -14.14
N ALA A 20 -4.97 12.38 -13.41
CA ALA A 20 -4.52 12.28 -12.01
C ALA A 20 -4.41 10.83 -11.49
N CYS A 21 -3.65 9.96 -12.15
CA CYS A 21 -3.19 8.71 -11.53
C CYS A 21 -1.76 8.34 -11.99
N THR A 22 -0.82 9.27 -11.91
CA THR A 22 0.61 8.89 -11.97
C THR A 22 1.04 8.60 -10.54
N GLY A 23 0.97 7.33 -10.13
CA GLY A 23 1.47 6.91 -8.82
C GLY A 23 2.97 7.20 -8.73
N SER A 24 3.36 8.17 -7.89
CA SER A 24 4.75 8.49 -7.64
C SER A 24 5.44 7.27 -7.02
N ARG A 25 6.31 6.61 -7.80
CA ARG A 25 7.25 5.64 -7.24
C ARG A 25 8.35 6.43 -6.55
N VAL A 26 8.24 6.59 -5.23
CA VAL A 26 9.34 7.13 -4.41
C VAL A 26 10.55 6.21 -4.60
N PRO A 27 11.75 6.76 -4.86
CA PRO A 27 12.96 5.94 -4.93
C PRO A 27 13.15 5.23 -3.59
N VAL A 28 13.03 3.91 -3.58
CA VAL A 28 13.37 3.07 -2.43
C VAL A 28 14.83 3.34 -2.09
N GLY A 29 15.08 3.92 -0.92
CA GLY A 29 16.39 4.16 -0.39
C GLY A 29 17.13 2.84 -0.15
N LYS A 30 18.46 2.84 -0.29
CA LYS A 30 19.31 1.64 -0.12
C LYS A 30 19.25 0.98 1.27
N LYS A 31 18.54 1.57 2.24
CA LYS A 31 18.37 1.07 3.62
C LYS A 31 16.93 0.67 3.95
N ASP A 32 16.05 0.75 2.95
CA ASP A 32 14.63 0.57 3.12
C ASP A 32 14.28 -0.91 3.16
N PHE A 33 13.39 -1.26 4.09
CA PHE A 33 12.89 -2.62 4.19
C PHE A 33 11.64 -2.77 3.32
N VAL A 34 11.82 -3.40 2.16
CA VAL A 34 10.74 -3.70 1.22
C VAL A 34 10.31 -5.15 1.35
N TYR A 35 9.01 -5.39 1.52
CA TYR A 35 8.41 -6.71 1.58
C TYR A 35 7.07 -6.73 0.82
N HIS A 36 6.82 -7.74 -0.02
CA HIS A 36 5.69 -7.80 -0.97
C HIS A 36 5.47 -6.51 -1.80
N GLY A 37 6.54 -5.83 -2.18
CA GLY A 37 6.48 -4.60 -2.97
C GLY A 37 5.95 -3.37 -2.21
N HIS A 38 5.80 -3.46 -0.89
CA HIS A 38 5.55 -2.34 -0.02
C HIS A 38 6.83 -1.98 0.75
N ASP A 39 7.12 -0.69 0.83
CA ASP A 39 8.25 -0.14 1.57
C ASP A 39 7.81 0.21 2.99
N PHE A 40 8.37 -0.51 3.97
CA PHE A 40 8.12 -0.29 5.40
C PHE A 40 9.06 0.74 6.02
N GLY A 41 9.94 1.35 5.21
CA GLY A 41 10.85 2.42 5.58
C GLY A 41 12.28 1.96 5.93
N PRO A 42 13.19 2.92 6.15
CA PRO A 42 14.59 2.66 6.44
C PRO A 42 14.84 2.12 7.85
N ASN A 43 15.99 1.46 8.03
CA ASN A 43 16.57 1.12 9.33
C ASN A 43 15.68 0.25 10.25
N ARG A 44 14.74 -0.52 9.68
CA ARG A 44 13.95 -1.49 10.46
C ARG A 44 14.86 -2.58 11.02
N ASN A 45 14.78 -2.82 12.33
CA ASN A 45 15.57 -3.86 13.00
C ASN A 45 15.02 -5.27 12.71
N ALA A 46 15.70 -6.30 13.22
CA ALA A 46 15.34 -7.69 12.97
C ALA A 46 13.94 -8.04 13.51
N GLU A 47 13.59 -7.50 14.68
CA GLU A 47 12.31 -7.73 15.35
C GLU A 47 11.15 -7.18 14.54
N TYR A 48 11.25 -5.93 14.10
CA TYR A 48 10.28 -5.30 13.20
C TYR A 48 10.11 -6.08 11.90
N ARG A 49 11.21 -6.48 11.26
CA ARG A 49 11.16 -7.25 10.01
C ARG A 49 10.46 -8.60 10.22
N ALA A 50 10.76 -9.29 11.32
CA ALA A 50 10.10 -10.55 11.66
C ALA A 50 8.59 -10.34 11.89
N GLY A 51 8.22 -9.28 12.62
CA GLY A 51 6.83 -8.86 12.79
C GLY A 51 6.13 -8.69 11.45
N VAL A 52 6.71 -7.89 10.53
CA VAL A 52 6.12 -7.66 9.20
C VAL A 52 5.89 -8.96 8.43
N VAL A 53 6.87 -9.87 8.41
CA VAL A 53 6.75 -11.14 7.70
C VAL A 53 5.57 -11.96 8.24
N ASP A 54 5.44 -12.07 9.55
CA ASP A 54 4.35 -12.81 10.21
C ASP A 54 2.99 -12.11 10.06
N GLY A 55 2.98 -10.78 10.12
CA GLY A 55 1.80 -9.97 9.84
C GLY A 55 1.29 -10.16 8.41
N CYS A 56 2.20 -10.22 7.44
CA CYS A 56 1.86 -10.45 6.04
C CYS A 56 1.34 -11.86 5.77
N LYS A 57 1.93 -12.91 6.39
CA LYS A 57 1.36 -14.26 6.34
C LYS A 57 -0.07 -14.27 6.90
N THR A 58 -0.29 -13.58 8.03
CA THR A 58 -1.62 -13.43 8.63
C THR A 58 -2.59 -12.74 7.70
N ALA A 59 -2.16 -11.70 6.97
CA ALA A 59 -2.99 -11.02 5.98
C ALA A 59 -3.39 -11.92 4.81
N GLY A 60 -2.54 -12.89 4.45
CA GLY A 60 -2.82 -13.93 3.45
C GLY A 60 -3.70 -15.08 3.95
N GLY A 61 -4.10 -15.08 5.21
CA GLY A 61 -4.97 -16.08 5.82
C GLY A 61 -4.26 -17.12 6.69
N ASP A 62 -2.93 -17.14 6.69
CA ASP A 62 -2.15 -18.00 7.58
C ASP A 62 -1.77 -17.23 8.84
N TYR A 63 -2.59 -17.36 9.90
CA TYR A 63 -2.39 -16.64 11.15
C TYR A 63 -1.05 -17.02 11.80
N SER A 64 -0.05 -16.17 11.58
CA SER A 64 1.31 -16.27 12.09
C SER A 64 1.53 -15.09 13.01
N LYS A 65 1.60 -15.35 14.32
CA LYS A 65 1.96 -14.35 15.33
C LYS A 65 2.67 -15.02 16.49
N ASP A 66 3.90 -14.59 16.75
CA ASP A 66 4.58 -14.92 17.99
C ASP A 66 3.95 -14.13 19.13
N HIS A 67 3.10 -14.80 19.90
CA HIS A 67 2.35 -14.18 21.00
C HIS A 67 3.25 -13.66 22.14
N ALA A 68 4.42 -14.29 22.35
CA ALA A 68 5.35 -13.85 23.38
C ALA A 68 6.03 -12.55 22.94
N ARG A 69 6.62 -12.53 21.74
CA ARG A 69 7.26 -11.32 21.18
C ARG A 69 6.27 -10.19 20.99
N PHE A 70 5.06 -10.47 20.50
CA PHE A 70 4.00 -9.47 20.35
C PHE A 70 3.66 -8.73 21.66
N LYS A 71 3.89 -9.37 22.81
CA LYS A 71 3.62 -8.76 24.12
C LYS A 71 4.81 -7.99 24.70
N ILE A 72 6.05 -8.41 24.41
CA ILE A 72 7.25 -7.92 25.08
C ILE A 72 8.15 -7.04 24.20
N ASP A 73 8.05 -7.20 22.88
CA ASP A 73 8.88 -6.51 21.89
C ASP A 73 8.01 -5.59 21.04
N ILE A 74 8.20 -4.28 21.24
CA ILE A 74 7.42 -3.25 20.56
C ILE A 74 7.71 -3.21 19.06
N ASP A 75 8.93 -3.53 18.63
CA ASP A 75 9.28 -3.52 17.22
C ASP A 75 8.61 -4.69 16.49
N TYR A 76 8.62 -5.89 17.09
CA TYR A 76 7.85 -7.03 16.55
C TYR A 76 6.35 -6.73 16.51
N HIS A 77 5.80 -6.15 17.58
CA HIS A 77 4.40 -5.73 17.64
C HIS A 77 4.03 -4.82 16.46
N ASP A 78 4.75 -3.71 16.33
CA ASP A 78 4.49 -2.69 15.29
C ASP A 78 4.73 -3.26 13.90
N GLY A 79 5.76 -4.09 13.73
CA GLY A 79 6.02 -4.80 12.50
C GLY A 79 4.85 -5.70 12.11
N TRP A 80 4.31 -6.47 13.05
CA TRP A 80 3.18 -7.38 12.79
C TRP A 80 1.92 -6.63 12.40
N GLU A 81 1.59 -5.53 13.08
CA GLU A 81 0.44 -4.71 12.72
C GLU A 81 0.59 -4.07 11.34
N HIS A 82 1.75 -3.49 11.06
CA HIS A 82 2.06 -2.90 9.75
C HIS A 82 2.00 -3.94 8.63
N GLY A 83 2.62 -5.10 8.83
CA GLY A 83 2.58 -6.20 7.86
C GLY A 83 1.15 -6.64 7.57
N ARG A 84 0.35 -6.84 8.62
CA ARG A 84 -1.05 -7.27 8.48
C ARG A 84 -1.91 -6.25 7.74
N LEU A 85 -1.67 -4.96 7.97
CA LEU A 85 -2.40 -3.88 7.31
C LEU A 85 -2.04 -3.77 5.82
N HIS A 86 -0.75 -3.81 5.48
CA HIS A 86 -0.27 -3.47 4.14
C HIS A 86 -0.15 -4.65 3.17
N CYS A 87 -0.12 -5.88 3.68
CA CYS A 87 -0.10 -7.10 2.86
C CYS A 87 -1.48 -7.70 2.59
N LYS A 88 -2.57 -7.06 3.00
CA LYS A 88 -3.93 -7.54 2.74
C LYS A 88 -4.24 -7.54 1.24
N GLY A 89 -4.63 -8.70 0.70
CA GLY A 89 -4.99 -8.86 -0.71
C GLY A 89 -3.81 -8.80 -1.68
N LYS A 90 -2.59 -9.06 -1.17
CA LYS A 90 -1.37 -9.22 -1.97
C LYS A 90 -1.13 -10.69 -2.35
#